data_AF-A0A2A2S5B1-F1
#
_entry.id   AF-A0A2A2S5B1-F1
#
_cell.length_a   1.000
_cell.length_b   1.000
_cell.length_c   1.000
_cell.angle_alpha   90.00
_cell.angle_beta   90.00
_cell.angle_gamma   90.00
#
_symmetry.space_group_name_H-M   'P 1'
#
loop_
_entity.id
_entity.type
_entity.pdbx_description
1 polymer ?
#
loop_
_entity_poly.entity_id
_entity_poly.type
_entity_poly.pdbx_seq_one_letter_code
_entity_poly.pdbx_strand_id
1 'polypeptide(L)'
;MEKININGTTIGNLTIYSDTGSISVDGVKLDPNNLNDSEYKRLYEQERQRALVLEAALNREFPIEDLVDDSFATEEQANELEQLIEAVSKKYELSHIFCFARKSELANHFSVFVDLSSGVNIDLHYFLLFITKGSERVEHEIQDYVNNHYKTFKVTAISHSYENARSAIAQGNRFFIYAFKGISLHHDRETFLDIALPKLNPVNTLEKAEKRFHNHIRMASGFLYSASDCIRNQKFFENGVFSLHQAVEQACITLIKVHMGYRIDLHNIARLIALCSCFSNKPLQVFPANDADSVRLFQILRDSYGNARYKEDFKIDEDDAIMLLERVAAFVELAENLCLEWINNLRTEVGNSNNEIQTED
;
A
#
# COMPACT_ATOMS: atom_id res chain seq x y z
N MET A 1 -23.50 -22.36 -8.07
CA MET A 1 -22.24 -22.45 -7.31
C MET A 1 -21.31 -21.40 -7.89
N GLU A 2 -21.46 -20.19 -7.37
CA GLU A 2 -20.69 -19.01 -7.76
C GLU A 2 -19.21 -19.27 -7.52
N LYS A 3 -18.40 -18.99 -8.55
CA LYS A 3 -16.94 -18.99 -8.47
C LYS A 3 -16.52 -17.56 -8.29
N ILE A 4 -16.26 -17.17 -7.05
CA ILE A 4 -15.63 -15.90 -6.73
C ILE A 4 -14.16 -16.01 -7.16
N ASN A 5 -13.71 -15.03 -7.96
CA ASN A 5 -12.42 -15.05 -8.64
C ASN A 5 -11.49 -14.04 -7.96
N ILE A 6 -10.63 -14.52 -7.06
CA ILE A 6 -9.69 -13.68 -6.29
C ILE A 6 -8.28 -13.88 -6.85
N ASN A 7 -7.82 -12.94 -7.66
CA ASN A 7 -6.49 -13.00 -8.25
C ASN A 7 -5.38 -12.98 -7.19
N GLY A 8 -4.48 -13.97 -7.26
CA GLY A 8 -3.07 -13.86 -6.91
C GLY A 8 -2.75 -13.40 -5.49
N THR A 9 -2.68 -14.32 -4.52
CA THR A 9 -2.05 -14.00 -3.23
C THR A 9 -0.55 -14.23 -3.33
N THR A 10 0.26 -13.19 -3.07
CA THR A 10 1.73 -13.30 -3.01
C THR A 10 2.18 -13.23 -1.56
N ILE A 11 2.84 -14.29 -1.06
CA ILE A 11 3.41 -14.37 0.29
C ILE A 11 4.83 -14.91 0.17
N GLY A 12 5.82 -14.06 0.50
CA GLY A 12 7.23 -14.36 0.23
C GLY A 12 7.51 -14.55 -1.26
N ASN A 13 8.17 -15.66 -1.61
CA ASN A 13 8.48 -16.04 -3.00
C ASN A 13 7.33 -16.79 -3.70
N LEU A 14 6.19 -16.98 -3.02
CA LEU A 14 5.08 -17.80 -3.49
C LEU A 14 3.96 -16.94 -4.08
N THR A 15 3.47 -17.25 -5.27
CA THR A 15 2.28 -16.64 -5.88
C THR A 15 1.25 -17.72 -6.19
N ILE A 16 0.03 -17.59 -5.68
CA ILE A 16 -1.04 -18.58 -5.86
C ILE A 16 -2.12 -18.02 -6.80
N TYR A 17 -2.36 -18.71 -7.92
CA TYR A 17 -3.34 -18.32 -8.93
C TYR A 17 -4.66 -19.09 -8.75
N SER A 18 -5.71 -18.40 -8.31
CA SER A 18 -7.02 -18.96 -7.96
C SER A 18 -7.76 -19.59 -9.15
N ASP A 19 -7.52 -19.08 -10.34
CA ASP A 19 -8.18 -19.43 -11.60
C ASP A 19 -7.69 -20.76 -12.19
N THR A 20 -6.44 -21.11 -11.90
CA THR A 20 -5.74 -22.27 -12.48
C THR A 20 -5.35 -23.31 -11.45
N GLY A 21 -5.48 -23.00 -10.16
CA GLY A 21 -4.96 -23.82 -9.05
C GLY A 21 -3.43 -23.94 -9.08
N SER A 22 -2.75 -23.13 -9.90
CA SER A 22 -1.29 -23.20 -10.05
C SER A 22 -0.59 -22.36 -8.98
N ILE A 23 0.50 -22.90 -8.45
CA ILE A 23 1.36 -22.23 -7.47
C ILE A 23 2.65 -21.88 -8.20
N SER A 24 3.14 -20.64 -8.11
CA SER A 24 4.50 -20.33 -8.54
C SER A 24 5.40 -19.99 -7.35
N VAL A 25 6.63 -20.48 -7.39
CA VAL A 25 7.68 -20.13 -6.42
C VAL A 25 8.85 -19.54 -7.20
N ASP A 26 9.23 -18.29 -6.93
CA ASP A 26 10.27 -17.58 -7.68
C ASP A 26 10.04 -17.60 -9.21
N GLY A 27 8.77 -17.48 -9.62
CA GLY A 27 8.38 -17.50 -11.04
C GLY A 27 8.33 -18.89 -11.68
N VAL A 28 8.69 -19.96 -10.97
CA VAL A 28 8.54 -21.35 -11.43
C VAL A 28 7.12 -21.83 -11.15
N LYS A 29 6.32 -22.04 -12.20
CA LYS A 29 4.98 -22.65 -12.06
C LYS A 29 5.10 -24.12 -11.67
N LEU A 30 4.52 -24.47 -10.53
CA LEU A 30 4.37 -25.83 -10.03
C LEU A 30 3.03 -26.39 -10.53
N ASP A 31 3.08 -27.58 -11.11
CA ASP A 31 1.89 -28.37 -11.44
C ASP A 31 1.37 -29.02 -10.14
N PRO A 32 0.15 -28.71 -9.69
CA PRO A 32 -0.44 -29.28 -8.46
C PRO A 32 -0.49 -30.80 -8.46
N ASN A 33 -0.50 -31.42 -9.65
CA ASN A 33 -0.55 -32.87 -9.81
C ASN A 33 0.82 -33.55 -9.67
N ASN A 34 1.92 -32.79 -9.63
CA ASN A 34 3.30 -33.29 -9.53
C ASN A 34 4.00 -32.95 -8.21
N LEU A 35 3.28 -32.37 -7.23
CA LEU A 35 3.82 -32.09 -5.90
C LEU A 35 3.81 -33.37 -5.06
N ASN A 36 5.00 -33.82 -4.62
CA ASN A 36 5.08 -34.93 -3.67
C ASN A 36 4.38 -34.55 -2.36
N ASP A 37 3.42 -35.40 -1.99
CA ASP A 37 2.37 -35.19 -1.01
C ASP A 37 2.91 -35.01 0.43
N SER A 38 2.86 -33.79 0.97
CA SER A 38 2.28 -33.51 2.31
C SER A 38 2.45 -32.04 2.72
N GLU A 39 3.63 -31.46 2.57
CA GLU A 39 3.91 -30.11 3.11
C GLU A 39 3.36 -28.99 2.23
N TYR A 40 3.54 -29.07 0.91
CA TYR A 40 3.04 -28.06 -0.02
C TYR A 40 1.51 -28.02 -0.13
N LYS A 41 0.84 -29.18 -0.12
CA LYS A 41 -0.64 -29.22 -0.09
C LYS A 41 -1.19 -28.67 1.22
N ARG A 42 -0.53 -28.94 2.34
CA ARG A 42 -0.90 -28.38 3.64
C ARG A 42 -0.73 -26.86 3.68
N LEU A 43 0.38 -26.34 3.16
CA LEU A 43 0.62 -24.90 3.06
C LEU A 43 -0.38 -24.22 2.13
N TYR A 44 -0.65 -24.81 0.96
CA TYR A 44 -1.67 -24.32 0.04
C TYR A 44 -3.07 -24.29 0.66
N GLU A 45 -3.49 -25.36 1.32
CA GLU A 45 -4.81 -25.42 1.94
C GLU A 45 -4.90 -24.45 3.13
N GLN A 46 -3.84 -24.31 3.92
CA GLN A 46 -3.77 -23.32 5.00
C GLN A 46 -3.93 -21.88 4.47
N GLU A 47 -3.22 -21.51 3.40
CA GLU A 47 -3.34 -20.18 2.79
C GLU A 47 -4.69 -19.96 2.11
N ARG A 48 -5.25 -20.99 1.49
CA ARG A 48 -6.60 -20.95 0.91
C ARG A 48 -7.67 -20.71 1.98
N GLN A 49 -7.58 -21.39 3.12
CA GLN A 49 -8.49 -21.15 4.25
C GLN A 49 -8.34 -19.73 4.79
N ARG A 50 -7.11 -19.22 4.92
CA ARG A 50 -6.85 -17.84 5.34
C ARG A 50 -7.47 -16.81 4.39
N ALA A 51 -7.34 -17.01 3.07
CA ALA A 51 -7.94 -16.15 2.05
C ALA A 51 -9.48 -16.13 2.12
N LEU A 52 -10.11 -17.30 2.32
CA LEU A 52 -11.56 -17.42 2.49
C LEU A 52 -12.05 -16.69 3.76
N VAL A 53 -11.32 -16.80 4.86
CA VAL A 53 -11.65 -16.09 6.12
C VAL A 53 -11.52 -14.56 5.90
N LEU A 54 -10.44 -14.09 5.28
CA LEU A 54 -10.27 -12.67 4.95
C LEU A 54 -11.40 -12.14 4.05
N GLU A 55 -11.81 -12.90 3.05
CA GLU A 55 -12.92 -12.56 2.15
C GLU A 55 -14.26 -12.49 2.87
N ALA A 56 -14.58 -13.49 3.69
CA ALA A 56 -15.81 -13.55 4.46
C ALA A 56 -15.94 -12.36 5.44
N ALA A 57 -14.85 -11.88 6.03
CA ALA A 57 -14.88 -10.68 6.86
C ALA A 57 -14.97 -9.37 6.08
N LEU A 58 -14.31 -9.27 4.93
CA LEU A 58 -14.52 -8.14 4.01
C LEU A 58 -16.00 -8.04 3.60
N ASN A 59 -16.69 -9.19 3.53
CA ASN A 59 -18.11 -9.32 3.22
C ASN A 59 -19.03 -9.25 4.45
N ARG A 60 -18.50 -9.02 5.66
CA ARG A 60 -19.24 -8.90 6.93
C ARG A 60 -20.00 -10.17 7.36
N GLU A 61 -19.50 -11.34 7.01
CA GLU A 61 -20.03 -12.61 7.53
C GLU A 61 -19.67 -12.81 9.01
N PHE A 62 -18.65 -12.10 9.50
CA PHE A 62 -18.27 -11.98 10.92
C PHE A 62 -17.48 -10.65 11.16
N PRO A 63 -17.28 -10.21 12.42
CA PRO A 63 -16.53 -9.00 12.75
C PRO A 63 -15.08 -9.07 12.23
N ILE A 64 -14.60 -8.01 11.57
CA ILE A 64 -13.21 -7.93 11.07
C ILE A 64 -12.21 -7.97 12.25
N GLU A 65 -12.66 -7.55 13.42
CA GLU A 65 -11.93 -7.59 14.69
C GLU A 65 -11.48 -9.02 15.05
N ASP A 66 -12.28 -10.04 14.70
CA ASP A 66 -12.00 -11.46 15.01
C ASP A 66 -10.92 -12.06 14.08
N LEU A 67 -10.62 -11.43 12.94
CA LEU A 67 -9.46 -11.79 12.07
C LEU A 67 -8.14 -11.21 12.56
N VAL A 68 -8.21 -10.17 13.37
CA VAL A 68 -7.05 -9.42 13.87
C VAL A 68 -6.59 -9.97 15.23
N ASP A 69 -7.41 -10.84 15.83
CA ASP A 69 -7.14 -11.59 17.06
C ASP A 69 -6.03 -12.66 16.90
N ASP A 70 -5.61 -12.97 15.66
CA ASP A 70 -4.32 -13.61 15.41
C ASP A 70 -3.17 -12.58 15.59
N SER A 71 -2.89 -12.35 16.86
CA SER A 71 -1.69 -11.84 17.54
C SER A 71 -0.34 -11.99 16.80
N PHE A 72 -0.13 -11.21 15.74
CA PHE A 72 1.22 -10.89 15.24
C PHE A 72 1.62 -9.48 15.66
N ALA A 73 1.44 -9.14 16.93
CA ALA A 73 2.05 -8.00 17.59
C ALA A 73 2.55 -8.47 18.96
N THR A 74 3.72 -8.00 19.40
CA THR A 74 4.20 -8.27 20.75
C THR A 74 3.37 -7.50 21.77
N GLU A 75 3.37 -7.91 23.04
CA GLU A 75 2.73 -7.14 24.12
C GLU A 75 3.26 -5.71 24.20
N GLU A 76 4.57 -5.53 23.94
CA GLU A 76 5.20 -4.22 23.83
C GLU A 76 4.61 -3.39 22.69
N GLN A 77 4.52 -3.95 21.47
CA GLN A 77 3.94 -3.26 20.32
C GLN A 77 2.46 -2.88 20.54
N ALA A 78 1.69 -3.75 21.19
CA ALA A 78 0.29 -3.47 21.53
C ALA A 78 0.18 -2.31 22.54
N ASN A 79 0.97 -2.34 23.62
CA ASN A 79 1.02 -1.28 24.60
C ASN A 79 1.49 0.05 23.99
N GLU A 80 2.49 0.04 23.11
CA GLU A 80 2.95 1.23 22.40
C GLU A 80 1.88 1.80 21.47
N LEU A 81 1.09 0.95 20.79
CA LEU A 81 -0.02 1.41 19.95
C LEU A 81 -1.12 2.09 20.78
N GLU A 82 -1.48 1.53 21.94
CA GLU A 82 -2.46 2.16 22.85
C GLU A 82 -1.96 3.53 23.34
N GLN A 83 -0.69 3.61 23.75
CA GLN A 83 -0.07 4.88 24.15
C GLN A 83 -0.04 5.89 23.00
N LEU A 84 0.26 5.44 21.78
CA LEU A 84 0.24 6.26 20.59
C LEU A 84 -1.16 6.86 20.38
N ILE A 85 -2.19 6.01 20.39
CA ILE A 85 -3.59 6.40 20.21
C ILE A 85 -3.98 7.45 21.25
N GLU A 86 -3.70 7.21 22.54
CA GLU A 86 -4.03 8.16 23.60
C GLU A 86 -3.34 9.52 23.39
N ALA A 87 -2.03 9.49 23.09
CA ALA A 87 -1.23 10.70 22.92
C ALA A 87 -1.68 11.54 21.72
N VAL A 88 -1.92 10.92 20.55
CA VAL A 88 -2.31 11.65 19.35
C VAL A 88 -3.77 12.10 19.39
N SER A 89 -4.67 11.31 19.98
CA SER A 89 -6.07 11.70 20.14
C SER A 89 -6.21 12.95 21.00
N LYS A 90 -5.44 13.05 22.09
CA LYS A 90 -5.45 14.21 22.97
C LYS A 90 -4.77 15.43 22.34
N LYS A 91 -3.66 15.23 21.62
CA LYS A 91 -2.85 16.32 21.04
C LYS A 91 -3.50 16.98 19.83
N TYR A 92 -4.20 16.22 18.99
CA TYR A 92 -4.70 16.70 17.69
C TYR A 92 -6.24 16.76 17.60
N GLU A 93 -6.94 16.73 18.75
CA GLU A 93 -8.40 16.78 18.82
C GLU A 93 -9.09 15.82 17.83
N LEU A 94 -8.70 14.56 17.88
CA LEU A 94 -9.22 13.54 16.97
C LEU A 94 -10.63 13.14 17.38
N SER A 95 -11.48 12.92 16.37
CA SER A 95 -12.78 12.27 16.54
C SER A 95 -12.64 10.76 16.42
N HIS A 96 -11.85 10.27 15.44
CA HIS A 96 -11.72 8.85 15.14
C HIS A 96 -10.32 8.50 14.65
N ILE A 97 -9.90 7.26 14.89
CA ILE A 97 -8.74 6.65 14.24
C ILE A 97 -9.19 5.32 13.64
N PHE A 98 -8.99 5.17 12.34
CA PHE A 98 -9.28 3.93 11.62
C PHE A 98 -7.99 3.29 11.10
N CYS A 99 -7.83 2.00 11.38
CA CYS A 99 -6.83 1.18 10.71
C CYS A 99 -7.44 0.59 9.44
N PHE A 100 -7.07 1.15 8.29
CA PHE A 100 -7.59 0.70 6.99
C PHE A 100 -6.71 -0.35 6.31
N ALA A 101 -5.49 -0.56 6.80
CA ALA A 101 -4.66 -1.71 6.48
C ALA A 101 -3.64 -1.96 7.60
N ARG A 102 -3.26 -3.22 7.80
CA ARG A 102 -2.17 -3.65 8.67
C ARG A 102 -1.35 -4.68 7.93
N LYS A 103 -0.03 -4.59 8.03
CA LYS A 103 0.90 -5.60 7.50
C LYS A 103 1.83 -6.05 8.61
N SER A 104 2.09 -7.34 8.66
CA SER A 104 2.98 -7.97 9.63
C SER A 104 3.85 -9.00 8.92
N GLU A 105 5.17 -8.89 9.07
CA GLU A 105 6.13 -9.90 8.63
C GLU A 105 6.84 -10.50 9.85
N LEU A 106 6.79 -11.83 9.95
CA LEU A 106 7.41 -12.57 11.05
C LEU A 106 8.78 -13.09 10.59
N ALA A 107 9.85 -12.58 11.18
CA ALA A 107 11.18 -13.14 11.02
C ALA A 107 11.52 -14.03 12.22
N ASN A 108 11.70 -15.33 11.96
CA ASN A 108 12.12 -16.28 12.98
C ASN A 108 13.61 -16.59 12.80
N HIS A 109 14.45 -16.13 13.73
CA HIS A 109 15.87 -16.44 13.75
C HIS A 109 16.15 -17.49 14.82
N PHE A 110 16.23 -18.75 14.39
CA PHE A 110 16.67 -19.83 15.25
C PHE A 110 18.20 -19.93 15.23
N SER A 111 18.84 -19.69 16.37
CA SER A 111 20.26 -19.99 16.56
C SER A 111 20.45 -20.65 17.91
N VAL A 112 21.10 -21.81 17.91
CA VAL A 112 21.50 -22.52 19.14
C VAL A 112 22.56 -21.75 19.95
N PHE A 113 23.09 -20.66 19.40
CA PHE A 113 24.10 -19.80 20.01
C PHE A 113 23.55 -18.43 20.46
N VAL A 114 22.24 -18.18 20.27
CA VAL A 114 21.56 -16.92 20.66
C VAL A 114 20.41 -17.27 21.60
N ASP A 115 20.18 -16.41 22.59
CA ASP A 115 19.12 -16.61 23.58
C ASP A 115 17.75 -16.66 22.88
N LEU A 116 16.98 -17.74 23.13
CA LEU A 116 15.69 -18.01 22.47
C LEU A 116 14.65 -16.91 22.70
N SER A 117 14.79 -16.12 23.77
CA SER A 117 13.96 -14.94 24.07
C SER A 117 14.13 -13.80 23.06
N SER A 118 15.08 -13.89 22.13
CA SER A 118 15.40 -12.86 21.13
C SER A 118 14.97 -13.27 19.70
N GLY A 119 14.36 -14.45 19.52
CA GLY A 119 14.28 -15.13 18.22
C GLY A 119 13.16 -14.69 17.28
N VAL A 120 12.17 -13.93 17.77
CA VAL A 120 11.00 -13.53 16.99
C VAL A 120 10.97 -12.01 16.83
N ASN A 121 11.18 -11.54 15.60
CA ASN A 121 11.00 -10.14 15.25
C ASN A 121 9.76 -10.01 14.36
N ILE A 122 8.85 -9.11 14.75
CA ILE A 122 7.62 -8.82 14.02
C ILE A 122 7.77 -7.42 13.41
N ASP A 123 8.01 -7.34 12.10
CA ASP A 123 7.94 -6.06 11.39
C ASP A 123 6.47 -5.72 11.15
N LEU A 124 5.98 -4.71 11.85
CA LEU A 124 4.58 -4.35 11.88
C LEU A 124 4.40 -2.95 11.26
N HIS A 125 3.46 -2.84 10.33
CA HIS A 125 3.18 -1.59 9.63
C HIS A 125 1.67 -1.32 9.60
N TYR A 126 1.26 -0.26 10.30
CA TYR A 126 -0.10 0.23 10.32
C TYR A 126 -0.36 1.33 9.29
N PHE A 127 -1.53 1.30 8.67
CA PHE A 127 -2.01 2.35 7.79
C PHE A 127 -3.23 2.98 8.44
N LEU A 128 -3.02 4.18 8.98
CA LEU A 128 -3.98 4.81 9.87
C LEU A 128 -4.56 6.07 9.24
N LEU A 129 -5.90 6.14 9.26
CA LEU A 129 -6.67 7.33 8.93
C LEU A 129 -7.08 8.03 10.23
N PHE A 130 -6.54 9.23 10.44
CA PHE A 130 -6.84 10.08 11.58
C PHE A 130 -7.92 11.10 11.17
N ILE A 131 -9.05 11.09 11.87
CA ILE A 131 -10.16 12.01 11.60
C ILE A 131 -10.15 13.13 12.63
N THR A 132 -9.78 14.33 12.22
CA THR A 132 -9.74 15.52 13.09
C THR A 132 -11.14 16.14 13.25
N LYS A 133 -11.40 16.76 14.40
CA LYS A 133 -12.60 17.61 14.60
C LYS A 133 -12.46 18.96 13.90
N GLY A 134 -11.23 19.48 13.82
CA GLY A 134 -10.89 20.72 13.13
C GLY A 134 -10.68 20.56 11.61
N SER A 135 -10.36 21.66 10.93
CA SER A 135 -10.08 21.69 9.48
C SER A 135 -8.60 21.54 9.12
N GLU A 136 -7.71 21.50 10.12
CA GLU A 136 -6.26 21.42 9.90
C GLU A 136 -5.83 20.02 9.41
N ARG A 137 -4.96 20.01 8.40
CA ARG A 137 -4.25 18.80 7.96
C ARG A 137 -3.05 18.63 8.88
N VAL A 138 -3.02 17.52 9.61
CA VAL A 138 -1.99 17.23 10.64
C VAL A 138 -1.20 15.96 10.33
N GLU A 139 -1.32 15.43 9.11
CA GLU A 139 -0.70 14.16 8.71
C GLU A 139 0.82 14.19 8.71
N HIS A 140 1.45 15.35 8.54
CA HIS A 140 2.90 15.49 8.64
C HIS A 140 3.34 15.47 10.11
N GLU A 141 2.67 16.24 10.94
CA GLU A 141 2.92 16.35 12.38
C GLU A 141 2.66 15.03 13.11
N ILE A 142 1.59 14.31 12.75
CA ILE A 142 1.32 12.96 13.26
C ILE A 142 2.40 11.99 12.80
N GLN A 143 2.74 11.99 11.51
CA GLN A 143 3.76 11.09 10.98
C GLN A 143 5.12 11.29 11.67
N ASP A 144 5.54 12.54 11.83
CA ASP A 144 6.80 12.90 12.47
C ASP A 144 6.77 12.58 13.97
N TYR A 145 5.63 12.79 14.64
CA TYR A 145 5.44 12.38 16.03
C TYR A 145 5.61 10.87 16.19
N VAL A 146 4.91 10.07 15.37
CA VAL A 146 5.01 8.60 15.42
C VAL A 146 6.46 8.17 15.19
N ASN A 147 7.07 8.65 14.11
CA ASN A 147 8.43 8.27 13.73
C ASN A 147 9.46 8.59 14.82
N ASN A 148 9.24 9.60 15.66
CA ASN A 148 10.17 10.01 16.71
C ASN A 148 9.95 9.28 18.05
N HIS A 149 8.74 8.80 18.32
CA HIS A 149 8.40 8.21 19.63
C HIS A 149 8.27 6.69 19.60
N TYR A 150 7.92 6.10 18.47
CA TYR A 150 7.65 4.67 18.34
C TYR A 150 8.53 4.07 17.25
N LYS A 151 9.27 3.01 17.60
CA LYS A 151 10.25 2.35 16.71
C LYS A 151 9.97 0.86 16.53
N THR A 152 9.15 0.27 17.40
CA THR A 152 8.81 -1.16 17.35
C THR A 152 7.86 -1.50 16.20
N PHE A 153 7.18 -0.49 15.63
CA PHE A 153 6.34 -0.61 14.43
C PHE A 153 6.41 0.67 13.58
N LYS A 154 5.89 0.57 12.35
CA LYS A 154 5.78 1.66 11.39
C LYS A 154 4.32 2.12 11.28
N VAL A 155 4.11 3.40 11.01
CA VAL A 155 2.79 3.94 10.67
C VAL A 155 2.90 4.72 9.38
N THR A 156 1.96 4.54 8.46
CA THR A 156 1.68 5.50 7.39
C THR A 156 0.42 6.27 7.76
N ALA A 157 0.58 7.55 8.10
CA ALA A 157 -0.51 8.41 8.53
C ALA A 157 -1.15 9.17 7.36
N ILE A 158 -2.49 9.16 7.32
CA ILE A 158 -3.33 10.03 6.51
C ILE A 158 -4.28 10.77 7.45
N SER A 159 -4.48 12.08 7.25
CA SER A 159 -5.41 12.86 8.09
C SER A 159 -6.45 13.62 7.27
N HIS A 160 -7.70 13.62 7.73
CA HIS A 160 -8.77 14.45 7.18
C HIS A 160 -9.69 14.96 8.29
N SER A 161 -10.26 16.14 8.11
CA SER A 161 -11.37 16.58 8.95
C SER A 161 -12.58 15.67 8.79
N TYR A 162 -13.40 15.55 9.84
CA TYR A 162 -14.66 14.83 9.80
C TYR A 162 -15.56 15.23 8.62
N GLU A 163 -15.73 16.53 8.37
CA GLU A 163 -16.60 17.02 7.29
C GLU A 163 -16.09 16.65 5.88
N ASN A 164 -14.78 16.73 5.65
CA ASN A 164 -14.19 16.27 4.38
C ASN A 164 -14.40 14.78 4.17
N ALA A 165 -14.20 13.95 5.20
CA ALA A 165 -14.42 12.52 5.11
C ALA A 165 -15.90 12.20 4.84
N ARG A 166 -16.82 12.83 5.59
CA ARG A 166 -18.28 12.69 5.40
C ARG A 166 -18.72 13.09 4.01
N SER A 167 -18.28 14.24 3.52
CA SER A 167 -18.59 14.72 2.17
C SER A 167 -18.05 13.77 1.09
N ALA A 168 -16.83 13.26 1.27
CA ALA A 168 -16.24 12.29 0.36
C ALA A 168 -17.01 10.97 0.33
N ILE A 169 -17.46 10.46 1.49
CA ILE A 169 -18.31 9.27 1.58
C ILE A 169 -19.65 9.49 0.85
N ALA A 170 -20.30 10.63 1.08
CA ALA A 170 -21.56 10.98 0.41
C ALA A 170 -21.41 11.06 -1.13
N GLN A 171 -20.23 11.43 -1.62
CA GLN A 171 -19.90 11.46 -3.06
C GLN A 171 -19.45 10.09 -3.61
N GLY A 172 -19.50 9.02 -2.81
CA GLY A 172 -19.08 7.69 -3.23
C GLY A 172 -17.56 7.57 -3.38
N ASN A 173 -16.76 8.26 -2.55
CA ASN A 173 -15.32 8.13 -2.58
C ASN A 173 -14.89 6.76 -2.00
N ARG A 174 -14.30 5.93 -2.87
CA ARG A 174 -13.87 4.56 -2.56
C ARG A 174 -12.98 4.49 -1.33
N PHE A 175 -11.96 5.35 -1.23
CA PHE A 175 -11.01 5.30 -0.12
C PHE A 175 -11.70 5.51 1.22
N PHE A 176 -12.47 6.60 1.38
CA PHE A 176 -13.11 6.88 2.66
C PHE A 176 -14.15 5.83 3.03
N ILE A 177 -14.91 5.30 2.06
CA ILE A 177 -15.87 4.22 2.31
C ILE A 177 -15.17 2.98 2.86
N TYR A 178 -14.06 2.54 2.25
CA TYR A 178 -13.33 1.38 2.73
C TYR A 178 -12.55 1.65 4.02
N ALA A 179 -11.95 2.84 4.17
CA ALA A 179 -11.22 3.20 5.37
C ALA A 179 -12.13 3.24 6.61
N PHE A 180 -13.37 3.72 6.46
CA PHE A 180 -14.38 3.70 7.53
C PHE A 180 -14.98 2.31 7.80
N LYS A 181 -14.77 1.34 6.90
CA LYS A 181 -15.04 -0.09 7.17
C LYS A 181 -13.85 -0.78 7.86
N GLY A 182 -12.72 -0.11 7.97
CA GLY A 182 -11.55 -0.63 8.68
C GLY A 182 -11.80 -0.69 10.19
N ILE A 183 -10.77 -1.12 10.92
CA ILE A 183 -10.86 -1.33 12.37
C ILE A 183 -10.87 0.03 13.05
N SER A 184 -11.89 0.28 13.87
CA SER A 184 -11.94 1.48 14.71
C SER A 184 -11.00 1.29 15.90
N LEU A 185 -9.89 2.02 15.90
CA LEU A 185 -8.92 2.01 17.01
C LEU A 185 -9.26 3.05 18.08
N HIS A 186 -9.97 4.11 17.68
CA HIS A 186 -10.41 5.18 18.56
C HIS A 186 -11.66 5.84 18.02
N HIS A 187 -12.56 6.21 18.92
CA HIS A 187 -13.64 7.13 18.68
C HIS A 187 -13.87 7.97 19.95
N ASP A 188 -14.15 9.25 19.78
CA ASP A 188 -14.60 10.09 20.88
C ASP A 188 -16.07 9.79 21.22
N ARG A 189 -16.40 9.79 22.52
CA ARG A 189 -17.73 9.45 23.04
C ARG A 189 -18.82 10.42 22.59
N GLU A 190 -18.45 11.65 22.22
CA GLU A 190 -19.39 12.69 21.78
C GLU A 190 -19.70 12.60 20.28
N THR A 191 -18.81 12.04 19.47
CA THR A 191 -18.98 11.90 18.03
C THR A 191 -19.41 10.49 17.68
N PHE A 192 -20.71 10.22 17.71
CA PHE A 192 -21.23 8.99 17.10
C PHE A 192 -21.10 9.07 15.58
N LEU A 193 -20.53 8.04 14.98
CA LEU A 193 -20.29 8.02 13.53
C LEU A 193 -21.57 7.60 12.79
N ASP A 194 -22.55 8.50 12.76
CA ASP A 194 -23.81 8.31 12.02
C ASP A 194 -23.63 8.60 10.52
N ILE A 195 -22.78 7.81 9.87
CA ILE A 195 -22.53 7.90 8.43
C ILE A 195 -22.93 6.58 7.78
N ALA A 196 -24.02 6.60 7.03
CA ALA A 196 -24.38 5.50 6.16
C ALA A 196 -23.31 5.34 5.06
N LEU A 197 -22.63 4.19 5.04
CA LEU A 197 -21.63 3.87 4.03
C LEU A 197 -22.33 3.31 2.78
N PRO A 198 -22.34 4.02 1.65
CA PRO A 198 -23.03 3.56 0.45
C PRO A 198 -22.33 2.35 -0.16
N LYS A 199 -23.10 1.46 -0.81
CA LYS A 199 -22.54 0.39 -1.65
C LYS A 199 -21.95 1.04 -2.91
N LEU A 200 -20.71 0.70 -3.23
CA LEU A 200 -20.06 1.17 -4.46
C LEU A 200 -20.66 0.43 -5.65
N ASN A 201 -20.93 1.16 -6.73
CA ASN A 201 -21.30 0.58 -8.01
C ASN A 201 -20.01 0.12 -8.73
N PRO A 202 -19.88 -1.16 -9.11
CA PRO A 202 -18.68 -1.69 -9.78
C PRO A 202 -18.38 -0.97 -11.11
N VAL A 203 -19.41 -0.66 -11.91
CA VAL A 203 -19.27 0.07 -13.20
C VAL A 203 -18.68 1.45 -12.97
N ASN A 204 -19.25 2.22 -12.04
CA ASN A 204 -18.72 3.55 -11.69
C ASN A 204 -17.29 3.47 -11.13
N THR A 205 -16.95 2.39 -10.44
CA THR A 205 -15.61 2.17 -9.88
C THR A 205 -14.60 1.94 -11.00
N LEU A 206 -14.94 1.08 -11.96
CA LEU A 206 -14.16 0.84 -13.16
C LEU A 206 -13.94 2.11 -13.98
N GLU A 207 -15.00 2.84 -14.33
CA GLU A 207 -14.91 4.07 -15.12
C GLU A 207 -14.00 5.12 -14.45
N LYS A 208 -14.13 5.29 -13.13
CA LYS A 208 -13.27 6.21 -12.37
C LYS A 208 -11.81 5.75 -12.36
N ALA A 209 -11.54 4.44 -12.23
CA ALA A 209 -10.19 3.89 -12.24
C ALA A 209 -9.52 4.07 -13.61
N GLU A 210 -10.23 3.74 -14.69
CA GLU A 210 -9.76 3.95 -16.07
C GLU A 210 -9.46 5.43 -16.32
N LYS A 211 -10.40 6.33 -15.99
CA LYS A 211 -10.19 7.78 -16.17
C LYS A 211 -8.97 8.28 -15.41
N ARG A 212 -8.76 7.84 -14.17
CA ARG A 212 -7.60 8.22 -13.35
C ARG A 212 -6.30 7.71 -13.96
N PHE A 213 -6.26 6.47 -14.41
CA PHE A 213 -5.10 5.90 -15.08
C PHE A 213 -4.70 6.72 -16.31
N HIS A 214 -5.64 6.92 -17.25
CA HIS A 214 -5.40 7.69 -18.48
C HIS A 214 -4.91 9.11 -18.21
N ASN A 215 -5.45 9.76 -17.18
CA ASN A 215 -5.11 11.14 -16.85
C ASN A 215 -3.74 11.29 -16.16
N HIS A 216 -3.27 10.29 -15.42
CA HIS A 216 -2.12 10.44 -14.53
C HIS A 216 -0.86 9.69 -14.95
N ILE A 217 -0.98 8.50 -15.58
CA ILE A 217 0.21 7.70 -15.92
C ILE A 217 1.16 8.45 -16.88
N ARG A 218 0.59 9.26 -17.79
CA ARG A 218 1.35 10.08 -18.75
C ARG A 218 2.30 11.07 -18.09
N MET A 219 1.98 11.55 -16.88
CA MET A 219 2.88 12.45 -16.16
C MET A 219 4.14 11.72 -15.72
N ALA A 220 4.01 10.50 -15.17
CA ALA A 220 5.15 9.68 -14.79
C ALA A 220 6.03 9.34 -16.00
N SER A 221 5.43 8.91 -17.12
CA SER A 221 6.15 8.62 -18.37
C SER A 221 6.83 9.86 -18.95
N GLY A 222 6.19 11.03 -18.89
CA GLY A 222 6.75 12.29 -19.36
C GLY A 222 7.99 12.70 -18.57
N PHE A 223 7.94 12.62 -17.23
CA PHE A 223 9.10 12.89 -16.39
C PHE A 223 10.24 11.89 -16.62
N LEU A 224 9.93 10.60 -16.81
CA LEU A 224 10.92 9.58 -17.14
C LEU A 224 11.59 9.86 -18.49
N TYR A 225 10.81 10.26 -19.50
CA TYR A 225 11.34 10.64 -20.81
C TYR A 225 12.28 11.85 -20.70
N SER A 226 11.86 12.91 -20.01
CA SER A 226 12.70 14.10 -19.78
C SER A 226 13.98 13.76 -19.01
N ALA A 227 13.89 12.88 -18.01
CA ALA A 227 15.06 12.41 -17.27
C ALA A 227 16.04 11.66 -18.16
N SER A 228 15.54 10.76 -19.03
CA SER A 228 16.36 10.00 -19.96
C SER A 228 17.14 10.91 -20.91
N ASP A 229 16.51 11.96 -21.46
CA ASP A 229 17.20 12.91 -22.33
C ASP A 229 18.28 13.70 -21.59
N CYS A 230 17.96 14.18 -20.37
CA CYS A 230 18.92 14.90 -19.52
C CYS A 230 20.16 14.05 -19.21
N ILE A 231 19.98 12.77 -18.87
CA ILE A 231 21.05 11.88 -18.44
C ILE A 231 21.87 11.38 -19.63
N ARG A 232 21.20 10.84 -20.66
CA ARG A 232 21.89 10.14 -21.75
C ARG A 232 22.47 11.07 -22.82
N ASN A 233 21.79 12.19 -23.10
CA ASN A 233 22.15 13.05 -24.23
C ASN A 233 22.79 14.37 -23.79
N GLN A 234 22.22 15.03 -22.78
CA GLN A 234 22.65 16.38 -22.37
C GLN A 234 23.67 16.39 -21.23
N LYS A 235 23.82 15.27 -20.50
CA LYS A 235 24.66 15.14 -19.30
C LYS A 235 24.29 16.14 -18.18
N PHE A 236 23.01 16.49 -18.08
CA PHE A 236 22.46 17.29 -16.97
C PHE A 236 21.95 16.34 -15.87
N PHE A 237 22.88 15.68 -15.17
CA PHE A 237 22.55 14.59 -14.25
C PHE A 237 21.67 15.03 -13.09
N GLU A 238 21.89 16.21 -12.51
CA GLU A 238 21.09 16.75 -11.42
C GLU A 238 19.63 16.99 -11.85
N ASN A 239 19.43 17.58 -13.03
CA ASN A 239 18.10 17.79 -13.61
C ASN A 239 17.44 16.46 -14.00
N GLY A 240 18.24 15.51 -14.48
CA GLY A 240 17.83 14.15 -14.78
C GLY A 240 17.28 13.44 -13.56
N VAL A 241 18.05 13.38 -12.47
CA VAL A 241 17.63 12.71 -11.23
C VAL A 241 16.52 13.45 -10.51
N PHE A 242 16.46 14.79 -10.58
CA PHE A 242 15.29 15.54 -10.14
C PHE A 242 14.03 15.12 -10.91
N SER A 243 14.13 14.94 -12.23
CA SER A 243 13.02 14.46 -13.05
C SER A 243 12.66 13.00 -12.74
N LEU A 244 13.64 12.14 -12.42
CA LEU A 244 13.39 10.78 -11.96
C LEU A 244 12.59 10.76 -10.64
N HIS A 245 12.89 11.67 -9.70
CA HIS A 245 12.11 11.79 -8.47
C HIS A 245 10.64 12.08 -8.79
N GLN A 246 10.39 13.03 -9.69
CA GLN A 246 9.04 13.38 -10.14
C GLN A 246 8.35 12.20 -10.84
N ALA A 247 9.08 11.38 -11.61
CA ALA A 247 8.53 10.19 -12.24
C ALA A 247 8.02 9.18 -11.19
N VAL A 248 8.82 8.90 -10.14
CA VAL A 248 8.41 8.00 -9.04
C VAL A 248 7.23 8.57 -8.25
N GLU A 249 7.26 9.86 -7.94
CA GLU A 249 6.16 10.57 -7.25
C GLU A 249 4.84 10.39 -8.02
N GLN A 250 4.84 10.70 -9.33
CA GLN A 250 3.64 10.60 -10.17
C GLN A 250 3.19 9.16 -10.40
N ALA A 251 4.12 8.20 -10.48
CA ALA A 251 3.79 6.78 -10.56
C ALA A 251 3.06 6.30 -9.29
N CYS A 252 3.55 6.68 -8.10
CA CYS A 252 2.88 6.36 -6.84
C CYS A 252 1.50 7.03 -6.72
N ILE A 253 1.40 8.33 -7.08
CA ILE A 253 0.12 9.05 -7.10
C ILE A 253 -0.89 8.35 -8.03
N THR A 254 -0.43 7.85 -9.19
CA THR A 254 -1.27 7.10 -10.12
C THR A 254 -1.76 5.80 -9.49
N LEU A 255 -0.87 5.01 -8.89
CA LEU A 255 -1.22 3.77 -8.17
C LEU A 255 -2.27 4.03 -7.10
N ILE A 256 -2.04 5.00 -6.21
CA ILE A 256 -2.95 5.36 -5.11
C ILE A 256 -4.32 5.80 -5.65
N LYS A 257 -4.35 6.59 -6.73
CA LYS A 257 -5.61 7.03 -7.35
C LYS A 257 -6.38 5.87 -7.98
N VAL A 258 -5.70 5.00 -8.72
CA VAL A 258 -6.33 3.89 -9.44
C VAL A 258 -6.82 2.81 -8.48
N HIS A 259 -5.94 2.37 -7.57
CA HIS A 259 -6.24 1.33 -6.58
C HIS A 259 -7.19 1.85 -5.51
N MET A 260 -6.84 2.90 -4.77
CA MET A 260 -7.61 3.33 -3.60
C MET A 260 -8.75 4.30 -3.94
N GLY A 261 -8.65 4.98 -5.07
CA GLY A 261 -9.54 6.10 -5.37
C GLY A 261 -9.30 7.34 -4.51
N TYR A 262 -8.10 7.44 -3.94
CA TYR A 262 -7.68 8.50 -3.06
C TYR A 262 -6.89 9.57 -3.80
N ARG A 263 -7.15 10.85 -3.50
CA ARG A 263 -6.30 11.96 -3.92
C ARG A 263 -5.35 12.26 -2.78
N ILE A 264 -4.09 11.95 -2.97
CA ILE A 264 -3.03 12.29 -2.04
C ILE A 264 -2.32 13.59 -2.46
N ASP A 265 -2.05 14.46 -1.49
CA ASP A 265 -1.26 15.69 -1.68
C ASP A 265 0.03 15.57 -0.83
N LEU A 266 0.89 14.59 -1.16
CA LEU A 266 2.14 14.26 -0.46
C LEU A 266 3.29 14.16 -1.48
N HIS A 267 4.43 14.77 -1.18
CA HIS A 267 5.62 14.76 -2.06
C HIS A 267 6.76 13.85 -1.57
N ASN A 268 6.64 13.28 -0.37
CA ASN A 268 7.66 12.38 0.15
C ASN A 268 7.52 11.00 -0.51
N ILE A 269 8.41 10.69 -1.46
CA ILE A 269 8.37 9.42 -2.21
C ILE A 269 8.48 8.17 -1.33
N ALA A 270 9.21 8.22 -0.20
CA ALA A 270 9.29 7.07 0.71
C ALA A 270 7.94 6.79 1.38
N ARG A 271 7.24 7.84 1.81
CA ARG A 271 5.88 7.71 2.35
C ARG A 271 4.86 7.31 1.28
N LEU A 272 4.99 7.80 0.05
CA LEU A 272 4.13 7.40 -1.07
C LEU A 272 4.29 5.92 -1.41
N ILE A 273 5.53 5.43 -1.53
CA ILE A 273 5.83 4.01 -1.74
C ILE A 273 5.31 3.18 -0.56
N ALA A 274 5.54 3.63 0.67
CA ALA A 274 5.02 2.98 1.86
C ALA A 274 3.49 2.85 1.78
N LEU A 275 2.78 3.91 1.38
CA LEU A 275 1.33 3.87 1.19
C LEU A 275 0.91 2.90 0.07
N CYS A 276 1.60 2.86 -1.07
CA CYS A 276 1.34 1.86 -2.11
C CYS A 276 1.44 0.42 -1.59
N SER A 277 2.29 0.21 -0.57
CA SER A 277 2.48 -1.10 0.03
C SER A 277 1.27 -1.66 0.76
N CYS A 278 0.21 -0.86 1.01
CA CYS A 278 -1.03 -1.36 1.59
C CYS A 278 -1.85 -2.23 0.62
N PHE A 279 -1.62 -2.12 -0.69
CA PHE A 279 -2.28 -2.94 -1.72
C PHE A 279 -1.31 -3.74 -2.61
N SER A 280 0.00 -3.42 -2.62
CA SER A 280 0.99 -4.23 -3.34
C SER A 280 2.39 -4.10 -2.78
N ASN A 281 3.08 -5.22 -2.53
CA ASN A 281 4.48 -5.22 -2.09
C ASN A 281 5.49 -4.93 -3.20
N LYS A 282 5.11 -5.07 -4.48
CA LYS A 282 6.03 -4.97 -5.61
C LYS A 282 6.78 -3.61 -5.66
N PRO A 283 6.16 -2.45 -5.37
CA PRO A 283 6.88 -1.17 -5.34
C PRO A 283 8.06 -1.14 -4.36
N LEU A 284 7.93 -1.77 -3.18
CA LEU A 284 9.01 -1.85 -2.19
C LEU A 284 10.20 -2.69 -2.69
N GLN A 285 9.94 -3.69 -3.54
CA GLN A 285 11.00 -4.54 -4.10
C GLN A 285 11.89 -3.78 -5.10
N VAL A 286 11.36 -2.72 -5.73
CA VAL A 286 12.13 -1.86 -6.64
C VAL A 286 12.79 -0.71 -5.88
N PHE A 287 12.06 -0.08 -4.94
CA PHE A 287 12.58 0.98 -4.08
C PHE A 287 11.92 0.98 -2.69
N PRO A 288 12.70 0.99 -1.59
CA PRO A 288 14.10 0.57 -1.48
C PRO A 288 14.19 -0.97 -1.49
N ALA A 289 15.03 -1.54 -2.36
CA ALA A 289 15.35 -2.97 -2.29
C ALA A 289 16.30 -3.26 -1.09
N ASN A 290 16.45 -4.53 -0.72
CA ASN A 290 17.14 -4.98 0.50
C ASN A 290 18.68 -5.00 0.42
N ASP A 291 19.30 -4.22 -0.47
CA ASP A 291 20.76 -4.13 -0.61
C ASP A 291 21.28 -2.70 -0.39
N ALA A 292 22.54 -2.59 0.04
CA ALA A 292 23.15 -1.33 0.43
C ALA A 292 23.19 -0.30 -0.72
N ASP A 293 23.39 -0.76 -1.96
CA ASP A 293 23.44 0.11 -3.13
C ASP A 293 22.05 0.66 -3.46
N SER A 294 21.01 -0.16 -3.38
CA SER A 294 19.61 0.27 -3.52
C SER A 294 19.23 1.33 -2.49
N VAL A 295 19.63 1.15 -1.23
CA VAL A 295 19.38 2.14 -0.17
C VAL A 295 20.10 3.45 -0.47
N ARG A 296 21.37 3.39 -0.88
CA ARG A 296 22.17 4.57 -1.25
C ARG A 296 21.57 5.31 -2.45
N LEU A 297 21.21 4.60 -3.51
CA LEU A 297 20.59 5.20 -4.70
C LEU A 297 19.23 5.84 -4.37
N PHE A 298 18.41 5.15 -3.58
CA PHE A 298 17.13 5.72 -3.13
C PHE A 298 17.32 6.99 -2.30
N GLN A 299 18.36 7.02 -1.46
CA GLN A 299 18.74 8.20 -0.69
C GLN A 299 19.11 9.39 -1.60
N ILE A 300 19.90 9.16 -2.65
CA ILE A 300 20.24 10.17 -3.67
C ILE A 300 18.97 10.67 -4.37
N LEU A 301 18.11 9.75 -4.82
CA LEU A 301 16.86 10.09 -5.51
C LEU A 301 15.91 10.90 -4.62
N ARG A 302 15.78 10.53 -3.35
CA ARG A 302 14.93 11.23 -2.38
C ARG A 302 15.44 12.65 -2.14
N ASP A 303 16.74 12.79 -1.91
CA ASP A 303 17.33 14.06 -1.54
C ASP A 303 17.45 15.04 -2.73
N SER A 304 17.46 14.53 -3.97
CA SER A 304 17.53 15.36 -5.18
C SER A 304 16.41 16.39 -5.27
N TYR A 305 15.21 16.08 -4.76
CA TYR A 305 14.08 16.99 -4.75
C TYR A 305 14.38 18.31 -4.04
N GLY A 306 15.12 18.27 -2.93
CA GLY A 306 15.56 19.46 -2.20
C GLY A 306 16.93 19.97 -2.68
N ASN A 307 17.92 19.08 -2.74
CA ASN A 307 19.30 19.45 -2.94
C ASN A 307 19.56 20.06 -4.32
N ALA A 308 18.95 19.54 -5.39
CA ALA A 308 19.15 20.08 -6.74
C ALA A 308 18.66 21.54 -6.89
N ARG A 309 17.80 22.01 -5.98
CA ARG A 309 17.26 23.38 -6.00
C ARG A 309 17.97 24.35 -5.07
N TYR A 310 18.58 23.85 -3.99
CA TYR A 310 19.06 24.71 -2.90
C TYR A 310 20.53 24.54 -2.54
N LYS A 311 21.20 23.48 -3.03
CA LYS A 311 22.63 23.24 -2.74
C LYS A 311 23.48 23.51 -3.97
N GLU A 312 24.42 24.44 -3.85
CA GLU A 312 25.36 24.80 -4.92
C GLU A 312 26.34 23.67 -5.26
N ASP A 313 26.60 22.78 -4.31
CA ASP A 313 27.57 21.68 -4.40
C ASP A 313 26.93 20.31 -4.67
N PHE A 314 25.62 20.26 -4.95
CA PHE A 314 24.96 18.99 -5.28
C PHE A 314 25.45 18.48 -6.64
N LYS A 315 26.19 17.37 -6.62
CA LYS A 315 26.72 16.68 -7.79
C LYS A 315 26.26 15.23 -7.79
N ILE A 316 25.93 14.75 -8.97
CA ILE A 316 25.54 13.35 -9.21
C ILE A 316 26.53 12.74 -10.17
N ASP A 317 27.02 11.56 -9.82
CA ASP A 317 27.89 10.77 -10.68
C ASP A 317 27.13 10.20 -11.88
N GLU A 318 27.80 10.05 -13.03
CA GLU A 318 27.18 9.53 -14.25
C GLU A 318 26.65 8.10 -14.06
N ASP A 319 27.41 7.24 -13.37
CA ASP A 319 27.01 5.85 -13.13
C ASP A 319 25.78 5.80 -12.23
N ASP A 320 25.75 6.61 -11.16
CA ASP A 320 24.59 6.73 -10.27
C ASP A 320 23.34 7.21 -11.02
N ALA A 321 23.49 8.21 -11.90
CA ALA A 321 22.38 8.73 -12.70
C ALA A 321 21.83 7.67 -13.66
N ILE A 322 22.70 6.89 -14.32
CA ILE A 322 22.30 5.81 -15.23
C ILE A 322 21.60 4.69 -14.46
N MET A 323 22.15 4.26 -13.32
CA MET A 323 21.53 3.22 -12.48
C MET A 323 20.15 3.66 -11.96
N LEU A 324 20.01 4.93 -11.55
CA LEU A 324 18.72 5.48 -11.15
C LEU A 324 17.72 5.51 -12.31
N LEU A 325 18.16 5.89 -13.51
CA LEU A 325 17.30 5.91 -14.69
C LEU A 325 16.71 4.53 -14.98
N GLU A 326 17.54 3.48 -14.97
CA GLU A 326 17.10 2.11 -15.23
C GLU A 326 16.11 1.61 -14.17
N ARG A 327 16.40 1.84 -12.89
CA ARG A 327 15.52 1.43 -11.79
C ARG A 327 14.18 2.18 -11.78
N VAL A 328 14.20 3.49 -12.05
CA VAL A 328 12.97 4.29 -12.12
C VAL A 328 12.16 3.94 -13.37
N ALA A 329 12.80 3.60 -14.49
CA ALA A 329 12.08 3.06 -15.65
C ALA A 329 11.32 1.78 -15.29
N ALA A 330 11.99 0.83 -14.61
CA ALA A 330 11.35 -0.39 -14.12
C ALA A 330 10.21 -0.10 -13.11
N PHE A 331 10.38 0.90 -12.23
CA PHE A 331 9.34 1.31 -11.29
C PHE A 331 8.09 1.86 -12.00
N VAL A 332 8.27 2.70 -13.02
CA VAL A 332 7.16 3.28 -13.80
C VAL A 332 6.42 2.21 -14.58
N GLU A 333 7.14 1.29 -15.21
CA GLU A 333 6.54 0.13 -15.91
C GLU A 333 5.76 -0.77 -14.94
N LEU A 334 6.34 -1.06 -13.77
CA LEU A 334 5.65 -1.81 -12.72
C LEU A 334 4.35 -1.11 -12.28
N ALA A 335 4.40 0.20 -12.08
CA ALA A 335 3.22 0.98 -11.68
C ALA A 335 2.12 0.95 -12.75
N GLU A 336 2.50 1.03 -14.02
CA GLU A 336 1.58 0.89 -15.15
C GLU A 336 0.92 -0.50 -15.16
N ASN A 337 1.72 -1.56 -15.07
CA ASN A 337 1.23 -2.94 -15.05
C ASN A 337 0.28 -3.20 -13.89
N LEU A 338 0.62 -2.75 -12.68
CA LEU A 338 -0.25 -2.87 -11.50
C LEU A 338 -1.58 -2.11 -11.66
N CYS A 339 -1.59 -0.97 -12.34
CA CYS A 339 -2.83 -0.25 -12.64
C CYS A 339 -3.69 -1.02 -13.64
N LEU A 340 -3.08 -1.57 -14.70
CA LEU A 340 -3.79 -2.33 -15.72
C LEU A 340 -4.33 -3.65 -15.18
N GLU A 341 -3.56 -4.37 -14.36
CA GLU A 341 -4.00 -5.57 -13.63
C GLU A 341 -5.25 -5.25 -12.80
N TRP A 342 -5.22 -4.17 -12.01
CA TRP A 342 -6.35 -3.74 -11.20
C TRP A 342 -7.59 -3.38 -12.03
N ILE A 343 -7.41 -2.63 -13.11
CA ILE A 343 -8.51 -2.26 -14.03
C ILE A 343 -9.13 -3.51 -14.65
N ASN A 344 -8.31 -4.49 -15.05
CA ASN A 344 -8.83 -5.74 -15.60
C ASN A 344 -9.61 -6.54 -14.56
N ASN A 345 -9.18 -6.56 -13.29
CA ASN A 345 -9.96 -7.19 -12.21
C ASN A 345 -11.34 -6.54 -12.07
N LEU A 346 -11.40 -5.20 -12.10
CA LEU A 346 -12.68 -4.46 -12.05
C LEU A 346 -13.56 -4.76 -13.28
N ARG A 347 -12.99 -4.95 -14.47
CA ARG A 347 -13.74 -5.36 -15.66
C ARG A 347 -14.35 -6.74 -15.49
N THR A 348 -13.62 -7.69 -14.91
CA THR A 348 -14.14 -9.02 -14.58
C THR A 348 -15.27 -8.96 -13.55
N GLU A 349 -15.13 -8.15 -12.50
CA GLU A 349 -16.18 -7.94 -11.48
C GLU A 349 -17.47 -7.39 -12.09
N VAL A 350 -17.36 -6.38 -12.97
CA VAL A 350 -18.50 -5.83 -13.72
C VAL A 350 -19.14 -6.88 -14.64
N GLY A 351 -18.32 -7.67 -15.34
CA GLY A 351 -18.80 -8.76 -16.20
C GLY A 351 -19.60 -9.81 -15.44
N ASN A 352 -19.13 -10.21 -14.25
CA ASN A 352 -19.82 -11.18 -13.40
C ASN A 352 -21.13 -10.62 -12.83
N SER A 353 -21.12 -9.37 -12.35
CA SER A 353 -22.32 -8.70 -11.83
C SER A 353 -23.45 -8.63 -12.86
N ASN A 354 -23.11 -8.44 -14.14
CA ASN A 354 -24.10 -8.41 -15.22
C ASN A 354 -24.68 -9.79 -15.55
N ASN A 355 -23.94 -10.87 -15.30
CA ASN A 355 -24.41 -12.24 -15.54
C ASN A 355 -25.35 -12.73 -14.43
N GLU A 356 -25.09 -12.34 -13.17
CA GLU A 356 -25.96 -12.67 -12.02
C GLU A 356 -27.34 -12.03 -12.16
N ILE A 357 -27.41 -10.79 -12.65
CA ILE A 357 -28.68 -10.08 -12.92
C ILE A 357 -29.49 -10.77 -14.04
N GLN A 358 -28.83 -11.48 -14.97
CA GLN A 358 -29.50 -12.21 -16.06
C GLN A 358 -29.96 -13.62 -15.68
N THR A 359 -29.53 -14.17 -14.55
CA THR A 359 -29.94 -15.51 -14.09
C THR A 359 -31.04 -15.49 -13.03
N GLU A 360 -31.43 -14.30 -12.55
CA GLU A 360 -32.56 -14.12 -11.61
C GLU A 360 -33.89 -13.75 -12.30
N ASP A 361 -33.88 -13.55 -13.62
CA ASP A 361 -35.06 -13.42 -14.50
C ASP A 361 -35.35 -14.74 -15.24
#